data_AF-A0A496T306-F1
#
_entry.id   AF-A0A496T306-F1
#
_cell.length_a   1.000
_cell.length_b   1.000
_cell.length_c   1.000
_cell.angle_alpha   90.00
_cell.angle_beta   90.00
_cell.angle_gamma   90.00
#
_symmetry.space_group_name_H-M   'P 1'
#
loop_
_entity.id
_entity.type
_entity.pdbx_description
1 polymer ?
#
loop_
_entity_poly.entity_id
_entity_poly.type
_entity_poly.pdbx_seq_one_letter_code
_entity_poly.pdbx_strand_id
1 'polypeptide(L)' 'LEKMKLQPILDLNMRLGEGTGAALAMSIIEASIKILIEMATFQDAKVSEKIS' A
#
# COMPACT_ATOMS: atom_id res chain seq x y z
N LEU A 1 0.85 -0.65 -19.93
CA LEU A 1 1.73 -0.66 -18.74
C LEU A 1 3.20 -0.87 -19.10
N GLU A 2 3.54 -1.81 -20.00
CA GLU A 2 4.93 -2.02 -20.44
C GLU A 2 5.62 -0.76 -20.99
N LYS A 3 4.90 0.05 -21.78
CA LYS A 3 5.42 1.35 -22.26
C LYS A 3 5.65 2.38 -21.15
N MET A 4 4.96 2.24 -20.02
CA MET A 4 5.07 3.14 -18.86
C MET A 4 5.99 2.55 -17.78
N LYS A 5 6.47 1.31 -17.93
CA LYS A 5 7.26 0.56 -16.94
C LYS A 5 6.64 0.55 -15.53
N LEU A 6 5.30 0.52 -15.45
CA LEU A 6 4.57 0.50 -14.18
C LEU A 6 4.08 -0.91 -13.87
N GLN A 7 4.24 -1.32 -12.62
CA GLN A 7 3.59 -2.53 -12.09
C GLN A 7 2.24 -2.15 -11.46
N PRO A 8 1.15 -2.85 -11.84
CA PRO A 8 -0.16 -2.58 -11.26
C PRO A 8 -0.20 -3.02 -9.79
N ILE A 9 -0.78 -2.18 -8.93
CA ILE A 9 -0.96 -2.47 -7.49
C ILE A 9 -2.10 -3.48 -7.27
N LEU A 10 -3.05 -3.55 -8.21
CA LEU A 10 -4.17 -4.48 -8.20
C LEU A 10 -4.28 -5.19 -9.56
N ASP A 11 -4.32 -6.52 -9.54
CA ASP A 11 -4.66 -7.34 -10.70
C ASP A 11 -5.86 -8.23 -10.34
N LEU A 12 -7.06 -7.72 -10.64
CA LEU A 12 -8.33 -8.35 -10.29
C LEU A 12 -9.11 -8.83 -11.52
N ASN A 13 -8.47 -8.87 -12.70
CA ASN A 13 -9.12 -9.20 -13.98
C ASN A 13 -10.39 -8.38 -14.29
N MET A 14 -10.50 -7.16 -13.73
CA MET A 14 -11.66 -6.28 -13.91
C MET A 14 -11.76 -5.77 -15.35
N ARG A 15 -12.99 -5.70 -15.87
CA ARG A 15 -13.28 -5.23 -17.23
C ARG A 15 -14.38 -4.16 -17.31
N LEU A 16 -14.80 -3.65 -16.14
CA LEU A 16 -15.89 -2.69 -16.02
C LEU A 16 -15.48 -1.28 -16.49
N GLY A 17 -14.24 -0.86 -16.23
CA GLY A 17 -13.76 0.47 -16.63
C GLY A 17 -14.25 1.58 -15.68
N GLU A 18 -14.47 2.78 -16.24
CA GLU A 18 -15.02 3.97 -15.55
C GLU A 18 -14.23 4.45 -14.31
N GLY A 19 -12.97 4.02 -14.15
CA GLY A 19 -12.16 4.37 -12.99
C GLY A 19 -12.44 3.54 -11.73
N THR A 20 -13.24 2.49 -11.83
CA THR A 20 -13.53 1.58 -10.69
C THR A 20 -12.27 0.94 -10.09
N GLY A 21 -11.28 0.58 -10.92
CA GLY A 21 -9.98 0.12 -10.46
C GLY A 21 -9.18 1.20 -9.72
N ALA A 22 -9.31 2.47 -10.10
CA ALA A 22 -8.67 3.59 -9.41
C ALA A 22 -9.35 3.88 -8.07
N ALA A 23 -10.69 3.83 -8.03
CA ALA A 23 -11.45 3.98 -6.78
C ALA A 23 -11.07 2.90 -5.74
N LEU A 24 -10.88 1.65 -6.18
CA LEU A 24 -10.39 0.57 -5.32
C LEU A 24 -8.94 0.79 -4.86
N ALA A 25 -8.06 1.28 -5.74
CA ALA A 25 -6.67 1.54 -5.38
C ALA A 25 -6.53 2.70 -4.36
N MET A 26 -7.49 3.62 -4.31
CA MET A 26 -7.42 4.81 -3.44
C MET A 26 -7.34 4.45 -1.95
N SER A 27 -8.07 3.42 -1.52
CA SER A 27 -8.03 2.95 -0.12
C SER A 27 -6.67 2.36 0.26
N ILE A 28 -6.00 1.70 -0.68
CA ILE A 28 -4.65 1.13 -0.49
C ILE A 28 -3.62 2.26 -0.36
N ILE A 29 -3.76 3.31 -1.17
CA ILE A 29 -2.91 4.50 -1.09
C ILE A 29 -3.09 5.18 0.28
N GLU A 30 -4.32 5.36 0.75
CA GLU A 30 -4.58 5.94 2.07
C GLU A 30 -3.98 5.10 3.20
N ALA A 31 -4.14 3.77 3.16
CA ALA A 31 -3.53 2.87 4.13
C ALA A 31 -2.00 2.95 4.13
N SER A 32 -1.39 3.09 2.94
CA SER A 32 0.07 3.26 2.80
C SER A 32 0.55 4.56 3.44
N ILE A 33 -0.22 5.65 3.30
CA ILE A 33 0.08 6.93 3.94
C ILE A 33 -0.01 6.81 5.48
N LYS A 34 -1.05 6.15 5.99
CA LYS A 34 -1.20 5.91 7.44
C LYS A 34 -0.06 5.09 7.98
N ILE A 35 0.35 4.03 7.29
CA ILE A 35 1.53 3.24 7.66
C ILE A 35 2.77 4.13 7.76
N LEU A 36 3.01 4.99 6.77
CA LEU A 36 4.19 5.86 6.74
C LEU A 36 4.21 6.88 7.90
N ILE A 37 3.04 7.41 8.29
CA ILE A 37 2.95 8.49 9.28
C ILE A 37 2.77 7.95 10.70
N GLU A 38 2.01 6.87 10.86
CA GLU A 38 1.51 6.41 12.15
C GLU A 38 2.27 5.17 12.68
N MET A 39 3.01 4.43 11.84
CA MET A 39 3.83 3.33 12.37
C MET A 39 5.02 3.87 13.15
N ALA A 40 5.00 3.62 14.46
CA ALA A 40 6.15 3.77 15.33
C ALA A 40 7.35 2.98 14.80
N THR A 41 8.55 3.54 14.89
CA THR A 41 9.76 2.82 14.50
C THR A 41 9.99 1.64 15.45
N PHE A 42 10.78 0.64 15.04
CA PHE A 42 11.12 -0.49 15.91
C PHE A 42 11.73 -0.07 17.26
N GLN A 43 12.43 1.06 17.28
CA GLN A 43 13.00 1.67 18.47
C GLN A 43 11.90 2.28 19.36
N ASP A 44 10.97 3.02 18.78
CA ASP A 44 9.83 3.61 19.51
C ASP A 44 8.88 2.52 20.05
N ALA A 45 8.69 1.45 19.27
CA ALA A 45 7.89 0.29 19.64
C ALA A 45 8.62 -0.69 20.58
N LYS A 46 9.89 -0.42 20.95
CA LYS A 46 10.74 -1.24 21.84
C LYS A 46 10.81 -2.72 21.44
N VAL A 47 10.76 -3.01 20.15
CA VAL A 47 10.67 -4.39 19.63
C VAL A 47 12.04 -5.08 19.60
N SER A 48 13.16 -4.34 19.60
CA SER A 48 14.50 -4.95 19.60
C SER A 48 15.07 -5.29 20.99
N GLU A 49 14.35 -5.06 22.08
CA GLU A 49 14.81 -5.38 23.45
C GLU A 49 14.27 -6.71 23.99
N LYS A 50 14.08 -7.71 23.13
CA LYS A 50 13.97 -9.12 23.56
C LYS A 50 15.22 -9.90 23.14
N ILE A 51 16.27 -9.76 23.94
CA ILE A 51 17.23 -10.84 24.17
C ILE A 51 16.92 -11.39 25.57
N SER A 52 16.01 -12.35 25.62
CA SER A 52 15.82 -13.31 26.72
C SER A 52 14.79 -14.35 26.32
#